data_AF-A0A087UJA8-F1
#
_entry.id   AF-A0A087UJA8-F1
#
_cell.length_a   1.000
_cell.length_b   1.000
_cell.length_c   1.000
_cell.angle_alpha   90.00
_cell.angle_beta   90.00
_cell.angle_gamma   90.00
#
_symmetry.space_group_name_H-M   'P 1'
#
loop_
_entity.id
_entity.type
_entity.pdbx_description
1 polymer ?
#
loop_
_entity_poly.entity_id
_entity_poly.type
_entity_poly.pdbx_seq_one_letter_code
_entity_poly.pdbx_strand_id
1 'polypeptide(L)'
;MNTLKAFSKYQQFSRNITTTSKTMRDMAKFKELQRQMQVDDGVPVFLKKGASDRVLFSFICVGMFVTFCMAMNTLRRIIVPKPNA
;
A
#
# COMPACT_ATOMS: atom_id res chain seq x y z
N MET A 1 12.37 -23.61 -14.66
CA MET A 1 13.41 -22.55 -14.64
C MET A 1 12.90 -21.12 -14.89
N ASN A 2 11.58 -20.92 -15.12
CA ASN A 2 10.98 -19.59 -15.39
C ASN A 2 10.40 -18.90 -14.15
N THR A 3 10.00 -19.66 -13.13
CA THR A 3 9.43 -19.15 -11.87
C THR A 3 10.50 -18.54 -10.95
N LEU A 4 11.68 -19.15 -10.87
CA LEU A 4 12.82 -18.62 -10.09
C LEU A 4 13.32 -17.25 -10.61
N LYS A 5 13.31 -17.06 -11.94
CA LYS A 5 13.62 -15.76 -12.57
C LYS A 5 12.54 -14.71 -12.32
N ALA A 6 11.31 -15.13 -12.06
CA ALA A 6 10.23 -14.21 -11.68
C ALA A 6 10.41 -13.76 -10.22
N PHE A 7 10.67 -14.68 -9.29
CA PHE A 7 10.89 -14.34 -7.88
C PHE A 7 12.07 -13.38 -7.66
N SER A 8 13.18 -13.55 -8.37
CA SER A 8 14.32 -12.62 -8.28
C SER A 8 13.96 -11.22 -8.78
N LYS A 9 13.16 -11.11 -9.85
CA LYS A 9 12.65 -9.83 -10.36
C LYS A 9 11.69 -9.16 -9.37
N TYR A 10 10.79 -9.91 -8.74
CA TYR A 10 9.89 -9.37 -7.71
C TYR A 10 10.65 -8.89 -6.47
N GLN A 11 11.66 -9.64 -6.03
CA GLN A 11 12.49 -9.26 -4.90
C GLN A 11 13.32 -8.00 -5.20
N GLN A 12 13.84 -7.87 -6.43
CA GLN A 12 14.59 -6.70 -6.86
C GLN A 12 13.69 -5.47 -7.04
N PHE A 13 12.47 -5.66 -7.54
CA PHE A 13 11.45 -4.61 -7.61
C PHE A 13 11.00 -4.13 -6.21
N SER A 14 10.78 -5.06 -5.28
CA SER A 14 10.47 -4.76 -3.87
C SER A 14 11.58 -3.94 -3.20
N ARG A 15 12.85 -4.29 -3.46
CA ARG A 15 14.00 -3.50 -2.97
C ARG A 15 14.04 -2.11 -3.60
N ASN A 16 13.74 -1.96 -4.89
CA ASN A 16 13.72 -0.65 -5.54
C ASN A 16 12.55 0.24 -5.07
N ILE A 17 11.45 -0.34 -4.60
CA ILE A 17 10.35 0.40 -3.96
C ILE A 17 10.72 0.82 -2.53
N THR A 18 11.40 -0.06 -1.79
CA THR A 18 11.71 0.14 -0.36
C THR A 18 12.96 1.01 -0.15
N THR A 19 13.90 1.00 -1.10
CA THR A 19 15.15 1.75 -1.00
C THR A 19 14.94 3.13 -1.59
N THR A 20 14.86 4.15 -0.73
CA THR A 20 14.99 5.58 -1.07
C THR A 20 16.38 5.84 -1.66
N SER A 21 16.61 5.43 -2.90
CA SER A 21 17.90 5.60 -3.58
C SER A 21 18.10 7.05 -4.00
N LYS A 22 18.61 7.83 -3.06
CA LYS A 22 19.54 8.98 -3.20
C LYS A 22 19.47 9.77 -4.52
N THR A 23 18.31 10.30 -4.89
CA THR A 23 18.20 11.29 -5.96
C THR A 23 17.23 12.41 -5.59
N MET A 24 17.43 13.01 -4.41
CA MET A 24 17.09 14.42 -4.26
C MET A 24 18.15 15.25 -4.99
N ARG A 25 18.11 15.23 -6.32
CA ARG A 25 19.00 16.05 -7.16
C ARG A 25 18.44 17.46 -7.37
N ASP A 26 17.25 17.75 -6.82
CA ASP A 26 16.56 19.02 -7.02
C ASP A 26 15.91 19.51 -5.70
N MET A 27 16.69 20.30 -4.94
CA MET A 27 16.22 20.93 -3.71
C MET A 27 15.00 21.83 -3.93
N ALA A 28 14.80 22.34 -5.15
CA ALA A 28 13.61 23.13 -5.48
C ALA A 28 12.34 22.29 -5.43
N LYS A 29 12.37 21.06 -5.94
CA LYS A 29 11.22 20.13 -5.86
C LYS A 29 10.90 19.73 -4.43
N PHE A 30 11.92 19.54 -3.60
CA PHE A 30 11.70 19.23 -2.19
C PHE A 30 11.05 20.39 -1.44
N LYS A 31 11.54 21.62 -1.65
CA LYS A 31 10.94 22.83 -1.06
C LYS A 31 9.50 23.05 -1.54
N GLU A 32 9.21 22.80 -2.81
CA GLU A 32 7.83 22.90 -3.32
C GLU A 32 6.92 21.85 -2.69
N LEU A 33 7.41 20.61 -2.49
CA LEU A 33 6.64 19.58 -1.78
C LEU A 33 6.40 19.95 -0.31
N GLN A 34 7.42 20.52 0.36
CA GLN A 34 7.26 21.05 1.73
C GLN A 34 6.21 22.16 1.77
N ARG A 35 6.23 23.08 0.81
CA ARG A 35 5.23 24.16 0.69
C ARG A 35 3.82 23.58 0.56
N GLN A 36 3.62 22.63 -0.36
CA GLN A 36 2.33 21.95 -0.57
C GLN A 36 1.83 21.24 0.69
N MET A 37 2.72 20.60 1.45
CA MET A 37 2.37 19.92 2.69
C MET A 37 2.14 20.87 3.88
N GLN A 38 2.57 22.13 3.80
CA GLN A 38 2.39 23.14 4.86
C GLN A 38 1.12 23.97 4.70
N VAL A 39 0.45 23.96 3.53
CA VAL A 39 -0.80 24.69 3.31
C VAL A 39 -1.88 24.18 4.27
N ASP A 40 -2.57 25.09 4.97
CA ASP A 40 -3.65 24.73 5.89
C ASP A 40 -4.98 24.59 5.15
N ASP A 41 -5.15 23.46 4.46
CA ASP A 41 -6.36 23.14 3.70
C ASP A 41 -7.38 22.33 4.52
N GLY A 42 -7.12 22.08 5.82
CA GLY A 42 -7.93 21.18 6.67
C GLY A 42 -7.93 19.71 6.25
N VAL A 43 -7.20 19.33 5.19
CA VAL A 43 -7.09 17.94 4.71
C VAL A 43 -6.08 17.17 5.57
N PRO A 44 -6.40 15.95 6.02
CA PRO A 44 -5.46 15.14 6.79
C PRO A 44 -4.22 14.78 5.96
N VAL A 45 -3.07 14.68 6.62
CA VAL A 45 -1.75 14.51 5.96
C VAL A 45 -1.70 13.34 4.97
N PHE A 46 -2.40 12.25 5.24
CA PHE A 46 -2.42 11.04 4.39
C PHE A 46 -3.27 11.17 3.12
N LEU A 47 -3.99 12.28 2.94
CA LEU A 47 -4.71 12.62 1.70
C LEU A 47 -4.18 13.89 1.03
N LYS A 48 -3.10 14.48 1.59
CA LYS A 48 -2.68 15.84 1.27
C LYS A 48 -2.08 15.99 -0.12
N LYS A 49 -1.56 14.91 -0.72
CA LYS A 49 -1.10 14.91 -2.11
C LYS A 49 -2.26 14.97 -3.12
N GLY A 50 -3.50 14.73 -2.68
CA GLY A 50 -4.71 14.85 -3.49
C GLY A 50 -5.21 13.51 -4.04
N ALA A 51 -5.54 13.47 -5.33
CA ALA A 51 -6.29 12.36 -5.95
C ALA A 51 -5.55 11.01 -5.88
N SER A 52 -4.22 10.99 -6.00
CA SER A 52 -3.43 9.76 -5.91
C SER A 52 -3.57 9.08 -4.56
N ASP A 53 -3.55 9.86 -3.48
CA ASP A 53 -3.64 9.34 -2.12
C ASP A 53 -5.04 8.80 -1.83
N ARG A 54 -6.08 9.45 -2.36
CA ARG A 54 -7.47 8.96 -2.27
C ARG A 54 -7.66 7.61 -2.95
N VAL A 55 -7.08 7.42 -4.14
CA VAL A 55 -7.14 6.13 -4.86
C VAL A 55 -6.41 5.04 -4.07
N LEU A 56 -5.20 5.34 -3.58
CA LEU A 56 -4.42 4.39 -2.80
C LEU A 56 -5.12 4.02 -1.49
N PHE A 57 -5.65 5.02 -0.77
CA PHE A 57 -6.39 4.82 0.47
C PHE A 57 -7.66 3.99 0.25
N SER A 58 -8.39 4.25 -0.83
CA SER A 58 -9.58 3.46 -1.20
C SER A 58 -9.21 2.00 -1.47
N PHE A 59 -8.11 1.76 -2.18
CA PHE A 59 -7.63 0.39 -2.44
C PHE A 59 -7.27 -0.34 -1.14
N ILE A 60 -6.61 0.34 -0.21
CA ILE A 60 -6.29 -0.21 1.12
C ILE A 60 -7.57 -0.54 1.90
N CYS A 61 -8.57 0.35 1.90
CA CYS A 61 -9.84 0.11 2.59
C CYS A 61 -10.58 -1.11 2.03
N VAL A 62 -10.64 -1.23 0.69
CA VAL A 62 -11.26 -2.39 0.02
C VAL A 62 -10.50 -3.68 0.35
N GLY A 63 -9.16 -3.65 0.24
CA GLY A 63 -8.32 -4.80 0.59
C GLY A 63 -8.53 -5.26 2.02
N MET A 64 -8.55 -4.31 2.96
CA MET A 64 -8.80 -4.58 4.39
C MET A 64 -10.17 -5.23 4.62
N PHE A 65 -11.22 -4.71 3.96
CA PHE A 65 -12.55 -5.27 4.06
C PHE A 65 -12.62 -6.72 3.54
N VAL A 66 -12.00 -6.98 2.38
CA VAL A 66 -11.94 -8.34 1.80
C VAL A 66 -11.19 -9.29 2.73
N THR A 67 -10.02 -8.88 3.25
CA THR A 67 -9.24 -9.69 4.19
C THR A 67 -10.03 -9.98 5.46
N PHE A 68 -10.76 -9.01 5.98
CA PHE A 68 -11.63 -9.19 7.14
C PHE A 68 -12.73 -10.23 6.87
N CYS A 69 -13.44 -10.15 5.74
CA CYS A 69 -14.46 -11.14 5.37
C CYS A 69 -13.86 -12.56 5.23
N MET A 70 -12.69 -12.69 4.63
CA MET A 70 -11.99 -13.97 4.53
C MET A 70 -11.60 -14.51 5.91
N ALA A 71 -11.07 -13.66 6.79
CA ALA A 71 -10.72 -14.04 8.16
C ALA A 71 -11.95 -14.54 8.94
N MET A 72 -13.09 -13.85 8.83
CA MET A 72 -14.34 -14.27 9.44
C MET A 72 -14.86 -15.61 8.88
N ASN A 73 -14.75 -15.84 7.58
CA ASN A 73 -15.11 -17.13 6.97
C ASN A 73 -14.22 -18.27 7.47
N THR A 74 -12.92 -18.03 7.58
CA THR A 74 -11.97 -19.00 8.14
C THR A 74 -12.31 -19.29 9.60
N LEU A 75 -12.57 -18.25 10.40
CA LEU A 75 -12.96 -18.41 11.81
C LEU A 75 -14.25 -19.24 11.95
N ARG A 76 -15.27 -18.97 11.12
CA ARG A 76 -16.51 -19.77 11.10
C ARG A 76 -16.26 -21.24 10.78
N ARG A 77 -15.37 -21.55 9.84
CA ARG A 77 -15.01 -22.94 9.49
C ARG A 77 -14.29 -23.67 10.62
N ILE A 78 -13.51 -22.94 11.43
CA ILE A 78 -12.79 -23.52 12.57
C ILE A 78 -13.77 -23.78 13.73
N ILE A 79 -14.67 -22.84 14.02
CA ILE A 79 -15.63 -22.94 15.12
C ILE A 79 -16.71 -23.99 14.81
N VAL A 80 -17.23 -24.02 13.59
CA VAL A 80 -18.20 -25.02 13.12
C VAL A 80 -17.53 -25.87 12.05
N PRO A 81 -16.74 -26.89 12.44
CA PRO A 81 -16.19 -27.82 11.48
C PRO A 81 -17.36 -28.47 10.74
N LYS A 82 -17.35 -28.39 9.41
CA LYS A 82 -18.33 -29.12 8.61
C LYS A 82 -18.17 -30.61 8.93
N PRO A 83 -19.25 -31.35 9.18
CA PRO A 83 -19.16 -32.80 9.30
C PRO A 83 -18.52 -33.33 8.01
N ASN A 84 -17.46 -34.11 8.16
CA ASN A 84 -16.74 -34.72 7.05
C ASN A 84 -17.77 -35.48 6.20
N ALA A 85 -17.88 -35.10 4.92
CA ALA A 85 -18.55 -35.92 3.91
C ALA A 85 -17.64 -37.08 3.53
#